data_AF-A0A494R2I3-F1
#
_entry.id   AF-A0A494R2I3-F1
#
_cell.length_a   1.000
_cell.length_b   1.000
_cell.length_c   1.000
_cell.angle_alpha   90.00
_cell.angle_beta   90.00
_cell.angle_gamma   90.00
#
_symmetry.space_group_name_H-M   'P 1'
#
loop_
_entity.id
_entity.type
_entity.pdbx_description
1 polymer ?
#
loop_
_entity_poly.entity_id
_entity_poly.type
_entity_poly.pdbx_seq_one_letter_code
_entity_poly.pdbx_strand_id
1 'polypeptide(L)'
;MKFLDANLINLQITLLAINTASAGIVLSRMREIIEKNGANFDLTINAFRRSAIEQVLLIAAAIATLTTLHSLTLQNFSLHTKTVSECLLITIFLSSIYNLYDNARAIFIIVNFRN
;
A
#
# COMPACT_ATOMS: atom_id res chain seq x y z
N MET A 1 5.60 7.73 -18.89
CA MET A 1 6.19 6.46 -18.43
C MET A 1 7.53 6.66 -17.74
N LYS A 2 8.58 7.21 -18.40
CA LYS A 2 9.94 7.35 -17.81
C LYS A 2 10.02 7.82 -16.34
N PHE A 3 9.24 8.84 -15.95
CA PHE A 3 9.22 9.29 -14.55
C PHE A 3 8.68 8.22 -13.59
N LEU A 4 7.54 7.61 -13.94
CA LEU A 4 6.92 6.57 -13.14
C LEU A 4 7.83 5.34 -13.09
N ASP A 5 8.38 4.90 -14.22
CA ASP A 5 9.27 3.73 -14.26
C ASP A 5 10.50 3.90 -13.37
N ALA A 6 11.10 5.11 -13.37
CA ALA A 6 12.29 5.39 -12.57
C ALA A 6 12.01 5.60 -11.08
N ASN A 7 10.79 6.00 -10.70
CA ASN A 7 10.47 6.42 -9.33
C ASN A 7 9.40 5.55 -8.65
N LEU A 8 8.77 4.60 -9.35
CA LEU A 8 7.63 3.84 -8.84
C LEU A 8 7.95 3.13 -7.52
N ILE A 9 9.12 2.51 -7.43
CA ILE A 9 9.53 1.81 -6.21
C ILE A 9 9.72 2.80 -5.05
N ASN A 10 10.39 3.93 -5.28
CA ASN A 10 10.56 4.99 -4.28
C ASN A 10 9.21 5.56 -3.82
N LEU A 11 8.28 5.79 -4.76
CA LEU A 11 6.93 6.26 -4.45
C LEU A 11 6.17 5.23 -3.61
N GLN A 12 6.22 3.94 -3.95
CA GLN A 12 5.54 2.91 -3.17
C GLN A 12 6.14 2.73 -1.76
N ILE A 13 7.46 2.77 -1.62
CA ILE A 13 8.13 2.73 -0.30
C ILE A 13 7.73 3.96 0.53
N THR A 14 7.65 5.13 -0.11
CA THR A 14 7.19 6.37 0.56
C THR A 14 5.75 6.23 1.03
N LEU A 15 4.85 5.70 0.20
CA LEU A 15 3.46 5.43 0.58
C LEU A 15 3.37 4.43 1.74
N LEU A 16 4.19 3.37 1.74
CA LEU A 16 4.24 2.40 2.84
C LEU A 16 4.70 3.05 4.15
N ALA A 17 5.72 3.91 4.10
CA ALA A 17 6.21 4.64 5.27
C ALA A 17 5.13 5.56 5.86
N ILE A 18 4.45 6.34 5.01
CA ILE A 18 3.33 7.20 5.43
C ILE A 18 2.22 6.35 6.06
N ASN A 19 1.82 5.27 5.39
CA ASN A 19 0.76 4.39 5.86
C ASN A 19 1.11 3.78 7.22
N THR A 20 2.32 3.25 7.38
CA THR A 20 2.81 2.64 8.62
C THR A 20 2.87 3.64 9.76
N ALA A 21 3.38 4.85 9.52
CA ALA A 21 3.43 5.91 10.52
C ALA A 21 2.02 6.30 10.99
N SER A 22 1.09 6.47 10.05
CA SER A 22 -0.29 6.85 10.34
C SER A 22 -1.06 5.73 11.07
N ALA A 23 -0.86 4.47 10.69
CA ALA A 23 -1.41 3.30 11.38
C ALA A 23 -0.87 3.19 12.82
N GLY A 24 0.41 3.49 13.06
CA GLY A 24 1.00 3.50 14.39
C GLY A 24 0.29 4.45 15.36
N ILE A 25 -0.08 5.66 14.89
CA ILE A 25 -0.85 6.63 15.68
C ILE A 25 -2.20 6.05 16.10
N VAL A 26 -2.88 5.38 15.16
CA VAL A 26 -4.23 4.84 15.42
C VAL A 26 -4.22 3.60 16.27
N LEU A 27 -3.27 2.69 16.07
CA LEU A 27 -3.09 1.55 16.95
C LEU A 27 -2.81 2.00 18.39
N SER A 28 -2.06 3.09 18.59
CA SER A 28 -1.86 3.69 19.92
C SER A 28 -3.18 4.19 20.51
N ARG A 29 -4.01 4.91 19.73
CA ARG A 29 -5.32 5.40 20.20
C ARG A 29 -6.30 4.28 20.50
N MET A 30 -6.36 3.25 19.65
CA MET A 30 -7.17 2.06 19.92
C MET A 30 -6.76 1.44 21.25
N ARG A 31 -5.45 1.29 21.51
CA ARG A 31 -4.95 0.71 22.77
C ARG A 31 -5.39 1.51 24.00
N GLU A 32 -5.33 2.84 23.93
CA GLU A 32 -5.87 3.70 25.00
C GLU A 32 -7.38 3.48 25.22
N ILE A 33 -8.17 3.29 24.15
CA ILE A 33 -9.60 3.02 24.25
C ILE A 33 -9.88 1.63 24.83
N ILE A 34 -9.09 0.61 24.45
CA ILE A 34 -9.18 -0.75 25.02
C ILE A 34 -8.94 -0.70 26.54
N GLU A 35 -7.89 0.00 26.96
CA GLU A 35 -7.53 0.11 28.38
C GLU A 35 -8.58 0.87 29.21
N LYS A 36 -9.26 1.85 28.62
CA LYS A 36 -10.28 2.66 29.32
C LYS A 36 -11.69 2.05 29.32
N ASN A 37 -12.10 1.47 28.20
CA ASN A 37 -13.49 1.09 27.96
C ASN A 37 -13.69 -0.43 27.78
N GLY A 38 -12.62 -1.23 27.73
CA GLY A 38 -12.70 -2.67 27.49
C GLY A 38 -13.19 -3.05 26.09
N ALA A 39 -13.10 -2.12 25.12
CA ALA A 39 -13.49 -2.36 23.74
C ALA A 39 -12.60 -3.44 23.08
N ASN A 40 -13.14 -4.21 22.12
CA ASN A 40 -12.35 -5.15 21.33
C ASN A 40 -12.13 -4.60 19.91
N PHE A 41 -10.87 -4.34 19.57
CA PHE A 41 -10.45 -3.90 18.23
C PHE A 41 -9.53 -4.91 17.52
N ASP A 42 -9.45 -6.17 17.97
CA ASP A 42 -8.51 -7.17 17.42
C ASP A 42 -8.68 -7.36 15.91
N LEU A 43 -9.94 -7.32 15.43
CA LEU A 43 -10.24 -7.39 14.00
C LEU A 43 -9.66 -6.20 13.24
N THR A 44 -9.82 -4.98 13.76
CA THR A 44 -9.32 -3.76 13.12
C THR A 44 -7.81 -3.68 13.17
N ILE A 45 -7.19 -4.04 14.30
CA ILE A 45 -5.73 -4.14 14.44
C ILE A 45 -5.15 -5.12 13.41
N ASN A 46 -5.78 -6.29 13.26
CA ASN A 46 -5.39 -7.27 12.25
C ASN A 46 -5.60 -6.76 10.82
N ALA A 47 -6.63 -5.97 10.56
CA ALA A 47 -6.85 -5.34 9.25
C ALA A 47 -5.74 -4.35 8.89
N PHE A 48 -5.34 -3.47 9.83
CA PHE A 48 -4.19 -2.57 9.63
C PHE A 48 -2.89 -3.34 9.34
N ARG A 49 -2.65 -4.44 10.08
CA ARG A 49 -1.48 -5.31 9.83
C ARG A 49 -1.53 -5.95 8.44
N ARG A 50 -2.70 -6.45 8.01
CA ARG A 50 -2.88 -7.03 6.67
C ARG A 50 -2.65 -6.00 5.57
N SER A 51 -3.18 -4.79 5.72
CA SER A 51 -2.98 -3.71 4.75
C SER A 51 -1.49 -3.36 4.56
N ALA A 52 -0.70 -3.35 5.64
CA ALA A 52 0.76 -3.15 5.54
C ALA A 52 1.44 -4.29 4.77
N ILE A 53 1.04 -5.54 5.01
CA ILE A 53 1.56 -6.71 4.28
C ILE A 53 1.19 -6.65 2.80
N GLU A 54 -0.06 -6.29 2.47
CA GLU A 54 -0.53 -6.12 1.08
C GLU A 54 0.33 -5.09 0.34
N GLN A 55 0.64 -3.97 0.98
CA GLN A 55 1.46 -2.92 0.36
C GLN A 55 2.91 -3.38 0.12
N VAL A 56 3.48 -4.21 1.01
CA VAL A 56 4.78 -4.88 0.77
C VAL A 56 4.70 -5.84 -0.42
N LEU A 57 3.61 -6.62 -0.54
CA LEU A 57 3.40 -7.52 -1.68
C LEU A 57 3.24 -6.75 -3.00
N LEU A 58 2.55 -5.60 -2.99
CA LEU A 58 2.43 -4.71 -4.15
C LEU A 58 3.80 -4.15 -4.59
N ILE A 59 4.66 -3.77 -3.64
CA ILE A 59 6.04 -3.35 -3.94
C ILE A 59 6.80 -4.51 -4.60
N ALA A 60 6.75 -5.71 -4.03
CA ALA A 60 7.42 -6.89 -4.60
C ALA A 60 6.90 -7.21 -6.02
N ALA A 61 5.59 -7.12 -6.25
CA ALA A 61 4.98 -7.31 -7.56
C ALA A 61 5.44 -6.25 -8.58
N ALA A 62 5.58 -4.99 -8.17
CA ALA A 62 6.12 -3.94 -9.02
C ALA A 62 7.59 -4.18 -9.37
N ILE A 63 8.42 -4.62 -8.42
CA ILE A 63 9.82 -4.98 -8.67
C ILE A 63 9.90 -6.11 -9.69
N ALA A 64 9.10 -7.18 -9.52
CA ALA A 64 9.07 -8.30 -10.46
C ALA A 64 8.61 -7.85 -11.86
N THR A 65 7.59 -7.00 -11.94
CA THR A 65 7.05 -6.49 -13.21
C THR A 65 8.06 -5.56 -13.92
N LEU A 66 8.74 -4.67 -13.19
CA LEU A 66 9.79 -3.82 -13.77
C LEU A 66 11.01 -4.63 -14.23
N THR A 67 11.41 -5.64 -13.44
CA THR A 67 12.53 -6.53 -13.78
C THR A 67 12.24 -7.31 -15.06
N THR A 68 11.01 -7.83 -15.20
CA THR A 68 10.59 -8.54 -16.42
C THR A 68 10.46 -7.60 -17.62
N LEU A 69 9.99 -6.37 -17.43
CA LEU A 69 9.87 -5.37 -18.49
C LEU A 69 11.23 -4.94 -19.08
N HIS A 70 12.26 -4.79 -18.24
CA HIS A 70 13.60 -4.39 -18.67
C HIS A 70 14.51 -5.56 -19.07
N SER A 71 14.07 -6.80 -18.84
CA SER A 71 14.78 -8.00 -19.29
C SER A 71 14.90 -8.03 -20.82
N LEU A 72 16.11 -8.28 -21.32
CA LEU A 72 16.42 -8.43 -22.75
C LEU A 72 15.54 -9.51 -23.42
N THR A 73 15.08 -10.51 -22.66
CA THR A 73 14.25 -11.61 -23.15
C THR A 73 12.87 -11.15 -23.63
N LEU A 74 12.35 -10.03 -23.11
CA LEU A 74 11.01 -9.50 -23.43
C LEU A 74 11.02 -8.35 -24.44
N GLN A 75 12.18 -7.77 -24.75
CA GLN A 75 12.29 -6.76 -25.82
C GLN A 75 11.99 -7.36 -27.21
N ASN A 76 12.10 -8.68 -27.36
CA ASN A 76 11.75 -9.41 -28.57
C ASN A 76 10.27 -9.84 -28.63
N PHE A 77 9.50 -9.64 -27.55
CA PHE A 77 8.06 -9.92 -27.52
C PHE A 77 7.25 -8.72 -28.04
N SER A 78 6.10 -9.03 -28.65
CA SER A 78 5.23 -8.07 -29.34
C SER A 78 4.86 -6.84 -28.49
N LEU A 79 4.58 -5.70 -29.14
CA LEU A 79 4.15 -4.43 -28.53
C LEU A 79 3.10 -4.58 -27.41
N HIS A 80 2.22 -5.58 -27.51
CA HIS A 80 1.16 -5.88 -26.54
C HIS A 80 1.68 -6.24 -25.14
N THR A 81 2.80 -6.97 -25.01
CA THR A 81 3.31 -7.39 -23.70
C THR A 81 3.79 -6.19 -22.88
N LYS A 82 4.44 -5.24 -23.56
CA LYS A 82 4.87 -3.97 -22.95
C LYS A 82 3.70 -3.17 -22.40
N THR A 83 2.64 -2.96 -23.20
CA THR A 83 1.46 -2.22 -22.77
C THR A 83 0.76 -2.87 -21.58
N VAL A 84 0.66 -4.21 -21.57
CA VAL A 84 0.08 -4.95 -20.44
C VAL A 84 0.90 -4.76 -19.17
N SER A 85 2.23 -4.85 -19.24
CA SER A 85 3.11 -4.61 -18.09
C SER A 85 3.01 -3.17 -17.57
N GLU A 86 2.96 -2.18 -18.45
CA GLU A 86 2.78 -0.77 -18.08
C GLU A 86 1.42 -0.54 -17.38
N CYS A 87 0.33 -1.11 -17.92
CA CYS A 87 -0.99 -1.07 -17.26
C CYS A 87 -0.98 -1.77 -15.89
N LEU A 88 -0.27 -2.90 -15.78
CA LEU A 88 -0.13 -3.62 -14.51
C LEU A 88 0.62 -2.77 -13.47
N LEU A 89 1.71 -2.10 -13.85
CA LEU A 89 2.45 -1.20 -12.96
C LEU A 89 1.59 -0.03 -12.46
N ILE A 90 0.80 0.58 -13.35
CA ILE A 90 -0.16 1.63 -12.97
C ILE A 90 -1.21 1.07 -12.01
N THR A 91 -1.73 -0.12 -12.27
CA THR A 91 -2.73 -0.77 -11.41
C THR A 91 -2.17 -1.02 -10.02
N ILE A 92 -0.94 -1.56 -9.92
CA ILE A 92 -0.26 -1.77 -8.64
C ILE A 92 -0.09 -0.44 -7.89
N PHE A 93 0.30 0.61 -8.59
CA PHE A 93 0.45 1.94 -7.99
C PHE A 93 -0.87 2.49 -7.45
N LEU A 94 -1.95 2.38 -8.23
CA LEU A 94 -3.29 2.80 -7.81
C LEU A 94 -3.79 2.00 -6.61
N SER A 95 -3.54 0.69 -6.57
CA SER A 95 -3.87 -0.15 -5.41
C SER A 95 -3.13 0.31 -4.14
N SER A 96 -1.85 0.69 -4.26
CA SER A 96 -1.09 1.24 -3.12
C SER A 96 -1.65 2.59 -2.63
N ILE A 97 -2.12 3.45 -3.54
CA ILE A 97 -2.81 4.71 -3.17
C ILE A 97 -4.15 4.40 -2.50
N TYR A 98 -4.91 3.45 -3.03
CA TYR A 98 -6.20 3.05 -2.48
C TYR A 98 -6.07 2.50 -1.05
N ASN A 99 -5.07 1.65 -0.80
CA ASN A 99 -4.79 1.14 0.54
C ASN A 99 -4.45 2.27 1.52
N LEU A 100 -3.66 3.26 1.10
CA LEU A 100 -3.39 4.44 1.93
C LEU A 100 -4.68 5.23 2.21
N TYR A 101 -5.54 5.42 1.22
CA TYR A 101 -6.80 6.14 1.37
C TYR A 101 -7.77 5.43 2.33
N ASP A 102 -7.91 4.12 2.20
CA ASP A 102 -8.79 3.33 3.07
C ASP A 102 -8.33 3.39 4.54
N ASN A 103 -7.02 3.23 4.76
CA ASN A 103 -6.44 3.40 6.09
C ASN A 103 -6.66 4.83 6.61
N ALA A 104 -6.41 5.87 5.80
CA ALA A 104 -6.64 7.24 6.21
C ALA A 104 -8.09 7.49 6.65
N ARG A 105 -9.08 6.92 5.96
CA ARG A 105 -10.49 7.00 6.37
C ARG A 105 -10.74 6.33 7.72
N ALA A 106 -10.20 5.14 7.94
CA ALA A 106 -10.31 4.46 9.23
C ALA A 106 -9.69 5.29 10.36
N ILE A 107 -8.58 5.97 10.08
CA ILE A 107 -7.93 6.88 11.03
C ILE A 107 -8.85 8.04 11.42
N PHE A 108 -9.47 8.71 10.44
CA PHE A 108 -10.38 9.81 10.74
C PHE A 108 -11.59 9.39 11.57
N ILE A 109 -12.08 8.16 11.39
CA ILE A 109 -13.18 7.62 12.20
C ILE A 109 -12.75 7.43 13.65
N ILE A 110 -11.57 6.84 13.88
CA ILE A 110 -11.09 6.52 15.23
C ILE A 110 -10.63 7.77 15.98
N VAL A 111 -9.97 8.71 15.31
CA VAL A 111 -9.57 9.97 15.93
C VAL A 111 -10.78 10.81 16.34
N ASN A 112 -11.88 10.75 15.59
CA ASN A 112 -13.14 11.39 15.94
C ASN A 112 -14.02 10.55 16.89
N PHE A 113 -13.55 9.40 17.37
CA PHE A 113 -14.28 8.60 18.34
C PHE A 113 -14.34 9.34 19.68
N ARG A 114 -15.49 9.94 19.95
CA ARG A 114 -15.77 10.70 21.18
C ARG A 114 -16.70 9.85 22.05
N ASN A 115 -16.30 9.59 23.29
CA ASN A 115 -17.19 9.08 24.34
C ASN A 115 -18.34 10.08 24.56
#